data_AF-A0A7W4HIT6-F1
#
_entry.id   AF-A0A7W4HIT6-F1
#
_cell.length_a   1.000
_cell.length_b   1.000
_cell.length_c   1.000
_cell.angle_alpha   90.00
_cell.angle_beta   90.00
_cell.angle_gamma   90.00
#
_symmetry.space_group_name_H-M   'P 1'
#
loop_
_entity.id
_entity.type
_entity.pdbx_description
1 polymer ?
#
loop_
_entity_poly.entity_id
_entity_poly.type
_entity_poly.pdbx_seq_one_letter_code
_entity_poly.pdbx_strand_id
1 'polypeptide(L)'
;MIFDYNNLRAKKSRLMNGLRGILFLLKILKIVGILSGFCLILIDSALGWLILAFSSIITILIHWWNGELHRLEPSKELNIEGQLASNILGKLSKNTTSEQIAKVVLESSGGKFIASRFGLGKTTIESLVQTPQNSPENIFQTALQIQQKLKTKTVSGSVLALAIVRNFPNYETLLAQFYVDFEDLERGVLWHDHIFSLINKSKIPMKTGGIARDWSFGYTPTLNRFGVNITNQVSNNVLMSSNLEQHKELVSKMIEQFSGQGKQNIALIGVDGVGKTTVVNSFAAKIANGNEKIPSNLKFRQVISLDASSL
;
A
#
# COMPACT_ATOMS: atom_id res chain seq x y z
N MET A 1 17.92 0.69 -25.47
CA MET A 1 17.04 1.86 -25.29
C MET A 1 17.70 2.75 -24.26
N ILE A 2 18.05 3.99 -24.63
CA ILE A 2 18.68 4.94 -23.71
C ILE A 2 17.58 5.55 -22.83
N PHE A 3 17.79 5.52 -21.53
CA PHE A 3 16.88 6.12 -20.55
C PHE A 3 16.69 7.62 -20.79
N ASP A 4 15.44 8.06 -21.00
CA ASP A 4 15.12 9.48 -21.17
C ASP A 4 14.92 10.17 -19.80
N TYR A 5 15.98 10.83 -19.34
CA TYR A 5 15.97 11.64 -18.13
C TYR A 5 14.98 12.81 -18.14
N ASN A 6 14.63 13.33 -19.33
CA ASN A 6 13.80 14.51 -19.50
C ASN A 6 12.31 14.21 -19.60
N ASN A 7 11.94 12.93 -19.63
CA ASN A 7 10.55 12.49 -19.62
C ASN A 7 9.77 13.15 -18.47
N LEU A 8 8.55 13.61 -18.75
CA LEU A 8 7.67 14.27 -17.79
C LEU A 8 7.45 13.42 -16.53
N ARG A 9 7.31 12.09 -16.67
CA ARG A 9 7.11 11.17 -15.53
C ARG A 9 8.36 11.07 -14.66
N ALA A 10 9.55 11.12 -15.27
CA ALA A 10 10.82 11.16 -14.55
C ALA A 10 11.00 12.47 -13.78
N LYS A 11 10.65 13.62 -14.38
CA LYS A 11 10.65 14.94 -13.72
C LYS A 11 9.70 14.96 -12.51
N LYS A 12 8.45 14.51 -12.69
CA LYS A 12 7.46 14.41 -11.59
C LYS A 12 7.95 13.49 -10.47
N SER A 13 8.54 12.35 -10.81
CA SER A 13 9.08 11.40 -9.82
C SER A 13 10.26 11.97 -9.01
N ARG A 14 11.15 12.75 -9.63
CA ARG A 14 12.23 13.45 -8.92
C ARG A 14 11.70 14.50 -7.95
N LEU A 15 10.74 15.30 -8.41
CA LEU A 15 10.10 16.33 -7.60
C LEU A 15 9.33 15.73 -6.42
N MET A 16 8.68 14.57 -6.63
CA MET A 16 8.06 13.78 -5.56
C MET A 16 9.07 13.41 -4.46
N ASN A 17 10.24 12.88 -4.83
CA ASN A 17 11.28 12.46 -3.89
C ASN A 17 11.90 13.65 -3.14
N GLY A 18 12.17 14.76 -3.82
CA GLY A 18 12.75 15.96 -3.21
C GLY A 18 11.82 16.62 -2.19
N LEU A 19 10.53 16.74 -2.52
CA LEU A 19 9.55 17.33 -1.59
C LEU A 19 9.22 16.45 -0.39
N ARG A 20 9.53 15.15 -0.44
CA ARG A 20 9.14 14.18 0.60
C ARG A 20 9.61 14.58 2.00
N GLY A 21 10.82 15.13 2.13
CA GLY A 21 11.36 15.57 3.42
C GLY A 21 10.66 16.81 3.98
N ILE A 22 10.30 17.76 3.10
CA ILE A 22 9.70 19.05 3.49
C ILE A 22 8.20 18.91 3.79
N LEU A 23 7.52 17.90 3.26
CA LEU A 23 6.08 17.69 3.48
C LEU A 23 5.70 17.54 4.96
N PHE A 24 6.56 16.94 5.78
CA PHE A 24 6.29 16.84 7.21
C PHE A 24 6.21 18.23 7.84
N LEU A 25 7.18 19.09 7.52
CA LEU A 25 7.20 20.49 7.95
C LEU A 25 5.99 21.27 7.43
N LEU A 26 5.62 21.10 6.15
CA LEU A 26 4.43 21.74 5.57
C LEU A 26 3.13 21.31 6.26
N LYS A 27 3.01 20.03 6.63
CA LYS A 27 1.85 19.53 7.39
C LYS A 27 1.75 20.17 8.78
N ILE A 28 2.87 20.33 9.47
CA ILE A 28 2.92 21.03 10.76
C ILE A 28 2.57 22.50 10.57
N LEU A 29 3.19 23.18 9.61
CA LEU A 29 2.95 24.59 9.33
C LEU A 29 1.49 24.87 9.00
N LYS A 30 0.84 23.97 8.25
CA LYS A 30 -0.61 24.02 7.98
C LYS A 30 -1.42 23.98 9.29
N ILE A 31 -1.14 23.02 10.18
CA ILE A 31 -1.88 22.85 11.44
C ILE A 31 -1.69 24.08 12.33
N VAL A 32 -0.44 24.51 12.52
CA VAL A 32 -0.09 25.68 13.31
C VAL A 32 -0.74 26.93 12.74
N GLY A 33 -0.67 27.14 11.42
CA GLY A 33 -1.27 28.29 10.74
C GLY A 33 -2.80 28.33 10.86
N ILE A 34 -3.47 27.18 10.80
CA ILE A 34 -4.93 27.11 11.02
C ILE A 34 -5.25 27.50 12.47
N LEU A 35 -4.56 26.90 13.45
CA LEU A 35 -4.81 27.17 14.87
C LEU A 35 -4.51 28.63 15.24
N SER A 36 -3.39 29.18 14.80
CA SER A 36 -3.02 30.57 15.08
C SER A 36 -3.94 31.55 14.36
N GLY A 37 -4.33 31.25 13.11
CA GLY A 37 -5.30 32.05 12.36
C GLY A 37 -6.65 32.15 13.07
N PHE A 38 -7.20 31.02 13.53
CA PHE A 38 -8.45 31.01 14.31
C PHE A 38 -8.29 31.72 15.66
N CYS A 39 -7.18 31.53 16.37
CA CYS A 39 -6.92 32.19 17.64
C CYS A 39 -6.89 33.72 17.50
N LEU A 40 -6.27 34.25 16.44
CA LEU A 40 -6.23 35.69 16.18
C LEU A 40 -7.60 36.27 15.84
N ILE A 41 -8.45 35.52 15.12
CA ILE A 41 -9.84 35.94 14.85
C ILE A 41 -10.64 36.02 16.16
N LEU A 42 -10.42 35.10 17.11
CA LEU A 42 -11.07 35.13 18.42
C LEU A 42 -10.65 36.33 19.29
N ILE A 43 -9.51 36.95 18.98
CA ILE A 43 -9.01 38.17 19.64
C ILE A 43 -9.34 39.42 18.77
N ASP A 44 -10.32 39.31 17.86
CA ASP A 44 -10.75 40.37 16.92
C ASP A 44 -9.63 40.95 16.04
N SER A 45 -8.56 40.19 15.79
CA SER A 45 -7.47 40.62 14.93
C SER A 45 -7.71 40.26 13.46
N ALA A 46 -7.73 41.26 12.58
CA ALA A 46 -7.85 41.08 11.13
C ALA A 46 -6.68 40.28 10.51
N LEU A 47 -5.52 40.22 11.18
CA LEU A 47 -4.37 39.43 10.73
C LEU A 47 -4.66 37.93 10.68
N GLY A 48 -5.63 37.44 11.45
CA GLY A 48 -6.03 36.03 11.44
C GLY A 48 -6.49 35.55 10.06
N TRP A 49 -7.20 36.41 9.30
CA TRP A 49 -7.64 36.10 7.94
C TRP A 49 -6.47 35.91 6.96
N LEU A 50 -5.41 36.72 7.11
CA LEU A 50 -4.21 36.62 6.26
C LEU A 50 -3.47 35.30 6.52
N ILE A 51 -3.31 34.91 7.79
CA ILE A 51 -2.68 33.64 8.15
C ILE A 51 -3.49 32.45 7.62
N LEU A 52 -4.82 32.50 7.69
CA LEU A 52 -5.67 31.46 7.12
C LEU A 52 -5.55 31.38 5.59
N ALA A 53 -5.47 32.52 4.90
CA ALA A 53 -5.24 32.55 3.46
C ALA A 53 -3.90 31.89 3.09
N PHE A 54 -2.82 32.16 3.82
CA PHE A 54 -1.52 31.52 3.58
C PHE A 54 -1.56 30.01 3.87
N SER A 55 -2.25 29.59 4.93
CA SER A 55 -2.45 28.17 5.24
C SER A 55 -3.25 27.43 4.16
N SER A 56 -4.19 28.11 3.49
CA SER A 56 -4.93 27.53 2.36
C SER A 56 -4.01 27.17 1.19
N ILE A 57 -3.01 28.02 0.87
CA ILE A 57 -2.03 27.77 -0.19
C ILE A 57 -1.18 26.55 0.15
N ILE A 58 -0.72 26.44 1.40
CA ILE A 58 0.02 25.26 1.88
C ILE A 58 -0.85 23.99 1.74
N THR A 59 -2.13 24.09 2.06
CA THR A 59 -3.09 22.98 1.95
C THR A 59 -3.25 22.52 0.51
N ILE A 60 -3.40 23.45 -0.44
CA ILE A 60 -3.47 23.16 -1.88
C ILE A 60 -2.20 22.42 -2.33
N LEU A 61 -1.02 22.88 -1.92
CA LEU A 61 0.26 22.27 -2.30
C LEU A 61 0.39 20.84 -1.76
N ILE A 62 -0.03 20.59 -0.52
CA ILE A 62 -0.06 19.24 0.07
C ILE A 62 -1.04 18.33 -0.69
N HIS A 63 -2.23 18.84 -1.04
CA HIS A 63 -3.23 18.07 -1.79
C HIS A 63 -2.75 17.75 -3.21
N TRP A 64 -2.15 18.71 -3.91
CA TRP A 64 -1.56 18.51 -5.22
C TRP A 64 -0.47 17.42 -5.17
N TRP A 65 0.42 17.46 -4.17
CA TRP A 65 1.45 16.43 -4.01
C TRP A 65 0.85 15.03 -3.78
N ASN A 66 -0.16 14.91 -2.92
CA ASN A 66 -0.83 13.63 -2.67
C ASN A 66 -1.58 13.09 -3.90
N GLY A 67 -2.12 13.98 -4.74
CA GLY A 67 -2.88 13.62 -5.93
C GLY A 67 -1.99 13.26 -7.12
N GLU A 68 -1.16 14.20 -7.56
CA GLU A 68 -0.41 14.06 -8.82
C GLU A 68 0.94 13.35 -8.68
N LEU A 69 1.61 13.47 -7.53
CA LEU A 69 3.01 13.06 -7.39
C LEU A 69 3.14 11.74 -6.63
N HIS A 70 2.42 11.57 -5.53
CA HIS A 70 2.55 10.39 -4.68
C HIS A 70 1.97 9.10 -5.32
N ARG A 71 0.99 9.24 -6.23
CA ARG A 71 0.30 8.12 -6.89
C ARG A 71 0.50 8.15 -8.41
N LEU A 72 1.73 8.35 -8.85
CA LEU A 72 2.08 8.31 -10.27
C LEU A 72 1.84 6.92 -10.85
N GLU A 73 0.74 6.77 -11.58
CA GLU A 73 0.43 5.53 -12.28
C GLU A 73 1.45 5.27 -13.41
N PRO A 74 1.70 3.99 -13.73
CA PRO A 74 2.45 3.62 -14.93
C PRO A 74 1.72 4.13 -16.18
N SER A 75 2.48 4.63 -17.17
CA SER A 75 1.89 5.06 -18.43
C SER A 75 1.47 3.85 -19.27
N LYS A 76 0.57 4.07 -20.23
CA LYS A 76 0.15 3.03 -21.18
C LYS A 76 1.24 2.64 -22.18
N GLU A 77 2.28 3.46 -22.30
CA GLU A 77 3.41 3.19 -23.18
C GLU A 77 4.30 2.10 -22.59
N LEU A 78 4.78 1.19 -23.44
CA LEU A 78 5.66 0.07 -23.06
C LEU A 78 7.12 0.50 -22.86
N ASN A 79 7.36 1.80 -22.67
CA ASN A 79 8.68 2.37 -22.43
C ASN A 79 9.08 2.18 -20.96
N ILE A 80 10.38 2.08 -20.71
CA ILE A 80 10.91 1.85 -19.35
C ILE A 80 10.52 2.99 -18.39
N GLU A 81 10.54 4.23 -18.84
CA GLU A 81 10.13 5.41 -18.09
C GLU A 81 8.64 5.37 -17.75
N GLY A 82 7.84 4.73 -18.59
CA GLY A 82 6.41 4.53 -18.41
C GLY A 82 6.09 3.48 -17.37
N GLN A 83 6.85 2.38 -17.34
CA GLN A 83 6.57 1.20 -16.52
C GLN A 83 7.33 1.19 -15.18
N LEU A 84 8.45 1.89 -15.04
CA LEU A 84 9.23 1.95 -13.80
C LEU A 84 8.40 2.46 -12.60
N ALA A 85 8.66 1.92 -11.43
CA ALA A 85 8.09 2.46 -10.20
C ALA A 85 8.62 3.88 -9.93
N SER A 86 7.74 4.81 -9.55
CA SER A 86 8.05 6.24 -9.40
C SER A 86 9.16 6.53 -8.37
N ASN A 87 9.21 5.74 -7.30
CA ASN A 87 10.25 5.84 -6.27
C ASN A 87 11.67 5.51 -6.79
N ILE A 88 11.77 4.66 -7.82
CA ILE A 88 13.02 4.28 -8.48
C ILE A 88 13.33 5.26 -9.60
N LEU A 89 12.33 5.55 -10.44
CA LEU A 89 12.45 6.48 -11.56
C LEU A 89 12.96 7.85 -11.11
N GLY A 90 12.50 8.33 -9.95
CA GLY A 90 12.93 9.60 -9.36
C GLY A 90 14.34 9.63 -8.77
N LYS A 91 15.10 8.52 -8.80
CA LYS A 91 16.48 8.42 -8.28
C LYS A 91 17.52 8.15 -9.37
N LEU A 92 17.10 7.88 -10.59
CA LEU A 92 17.98 7.66 -11.73
C LEU A 92 18.60 8.98 -12.21
N SER A 93 19.89 8.96 -12.58
CA SER A 93 20.60 10.14 -13.10
C SER A 93 20.48 10.24 -14.62
N LYS A 94 21.05 11.32 -15.21
CA LYS A 94 21.09 11.50 -16.66
C LYS A 94 21.97 10.48 -17.37
N ASN A 95 23.06 10.04 -16.73
CA ASN A 95 23.95 9.01 -17.24
C ASN A 95 23.79 7.78 -16.34
N THR A 96 22.73 7.00 -16.54
CA THR A 96 22.46 5.82 -15.71
C THR A 96 23.55 4.78 -15.89
N THR A 97 24.41 4.61 -14.88
CA THR A 97 25.36 3.49 -14.83
C THR A 97 24.72 2.29 -14.17
N SER A 98 25.19 1.10 -14.50
CA SER A 98 24.69 -0.15 -13.92
C SER A 98 24.89 -0.16 -12.40
N GLU A 99 26.01 0.38 -11.90
CA GLU A 99 26.31 0.54 -10.47
C GLU A 99 25.29 1.44 -9.77
N GLN A 100 24.88 2.53 -10.42
CA GLN A 100 23.85 3.39 -9.89
C GLN A 100 22.50 2.67 -9.82
N ILE A 101 22.17 1.86 -10.82
CA ILE A 101 20.95 1.03 -10.82
C ILE A 101 20.99 0.05 -9.64
N ALA A 102 22.10 -0.66 -9.43
CA ALA A 102 22.28 -1.55 -8.27
C ALA A 102 22.05 -0.81 -6.95
N LYS A 103 22.66 0.36 -6.77
CA LYS A 103 22.49 1.17 -5.56
C LYS A 103 21.02 1.56 -5.33
N VAL A 104 20.34 2.04 -6.37
CA VAL A 104 18.91 2.42 -6.27
C VAL A 104 18.03 1.20 -5.97
N VAL A 105 18.32 0.05 -6.57
CA VAL A 105 17.62 -1.22 -6.31
C VAL A 105 17.80 -1.64 -4.86
N LEU A 106 19.03 -1.66 -4.34
CA LEU A 106 19.32 -2.04 -2.95
C LEU A 106 18.73 -1.07 -1.92
N GLU A 107 18.54 0.20 -2.26
CA GLU A 107 17.82 1.15 -1.41
C GLU A 107 16.29 0.99 -1.46
N SER A 108 15.77 0.41 -2.53
CA SER A 108 14.32 0.22 -2.74
C SER A 108 13.75 -0.88 -1.83
N SER A 109 12.46 -0.82 -1.53
CA SER A 109 11.80 -1.87 -0.74
C SER A 109 11.85 -3.24 -1.41
N GLY A 110 11.72 -3.29 -2.73
CA GLY A 110 11.75 -4.53 -3.50
C GLY A 110 13.14 -5.17 -3.55
N GLY A 111 14.19 -4.36 -3.73
CA GLY A 111 15.56 -4.89 -3.69
C GLY A 111 15.95 -5.38 -2.29
N LYS A 112 15.60 -4.63 -1.23
CA LYS A 112 15.79 -5.09 0.17
C LYS A 112 15.05 -6.39 0.46
N PHE A 113 13.84 -6.52 -0.06
CA PHE A 113 13.03 -7.72 0.09
C PHE A 113 13.71 -8.93 -0.57
N ILE A 114 14.14 -8.81 -1.82
CA ILE A 114 14.84 -9.89 -2.53
C ILE A 114 16.15 -10.25 -1.83
N ALA A 115 16.94 -9.24 -1.46
CA ALA A 115 18.20 -9.44 -0.75
C ALA A 115 18.03 -10.18 0.58
N SER A 116 17.02 -9.80 1.37
CA SER A 116 16.77 -10.40 2.68
C SER A 116 16.15 -11.79 2.57
N ARG A 117 15.30 -12.04 1.57
CA ARG A 117 14.55 -13.30 1.47
C ARG A 117 15.32 -14.43 0.78
N PHE A 118 16.15 -14.08 -0.20
CA PHE A 118 16.87 -15.03 -1.07
C PHE A 118 18.39 -14.99 -0.89
N GLY A 119 18.91 -14.22 0.07
CA GLY A 119 20.35 -14.13 0.34
C GLY A 119 21.15 -13.33 -0.70
N LEU A 120 20.50 -12.70 -1.68
CA LEU A 120 21.13 -11.88 -2.72
C LEU A 120 21.47 -10.48 -2.19
N GLY A 121 22.41 -10.44 -1.25
CA GLY A 121 22.82 -9.24 -0.54
C GLY A 121 23.47 -8.16 -1.41
N LYS A 122 23.84 -7.05 -0.77
CA LYS A 122 24.49 -5.90 -1.42
C LYS A 122 25.71 -6.31 -2.23
N THR A 123 26.61 -7.11 -1.64
CA THR A 123 27.88 -7.54 -2.26
C THR A 123 27.64 -8.34 -3.53
N THR A 124 26.69 -9.28 -3.51
CA THR A 124 26.32 -10.09 -4.67
C THR A 124 25.79 -9.21 -5.79
N ILE A 125 24.81 -8.35 -5.51
CA ILE A 125 24.21 -7.48 -6.54
C ILE A 125 25.24 -6.50 -7.12
N GLU A 126 26.12 -5.92 -6.30
CA GLU A 126 27.18 -5.03 -6.76
C GLU A 126 28.20 -5.76 -7.65
N SER A 127 28.58 -7.00 -7.32
CA SER A 127 29.48 -7.80 -8.17
C SER A 127 28.85 -8.21 -9.50
N LEU A 128 27.55 -8.52 -9.53
CA LEU A 128 26.86 -8.94 -10.75
C LEU A 128 26.85 -7.82 -11.79
N VAL A 129 26.69 -6.60 -11.32
CA VAL A 129 26.59 -5.39 -12.14
C VAL A 129 27.90 -4.96 -12.80
N GLN A 130 29.04 -5.41 -12.29
CA GLN A 130 30.35 -5.16 -12.92
C GLN A 130 30.58 -5.98 -14.20
N THR A 131 29.71 -6.95 -14.48
CA THR A 131 29.82 -7.81 -15.67
C THR A 131 29.40 -7.04 -16.94
N PRO A 132 30.10 -7.18 -18.08
CA PRO A 132 29.77 -6.46 -19.32
C PRO A 132 28.34 -6.66 -19.84
N GLN A 133 27.73 -7.82 -19.55
CA GLN A 133 26.36 -8.15 -19.94
C GLN A 133 25.29 -7.35 -19.17
N ASN A 134 25.64 -6.85 -17.99
CA ASN A 134 24.78 -6.01 -17.16
C ASN A 134 24.88 -4.53 -17.56
N SER A 135 24.73 -4.23 -18.85
CA SER A 135 24.56 -2.85 -19.30
C SER A 135 23.22 -2.28 -18.81
N PRO A 136 23.10 -0.96 -18.60
CA PRO A 136 21.85 -0.33 -18.18
C PRO A 136 20.68 -0.68 -19.09
N GLU A 137 20.93 -0.70 -20.40
CA GLU A 137 19.95 -1.03 -21.43
C GLU A 137 19.46 -2.47 -21.30
N ASN A 138 20.38 -3.42 -21.11
CA ASN A 138 20.03 -4.84 -20.94
C ASN A 138 19.26 -5.07 -19.64
N ILE A 139 19.64 -4.41 -18.54
CA ILE A 139 18.90 -4.52 -17.28
C ILE A 139 17.46 -4.04 -17.46
N PHE A 140 17.25 -2.92 -18.13
CA PHE A 140 15.91 -2.38 -18.37
C PHE A 140 15.09 -3.23 -19.33
N GLN A 141 15.68 -3.76 -20.40
CA GLN A 141 14.98 -4.65 -21.34
C GLN A 141 14.54 -5.94 -20.66
N THR A 142 15.42 -6.60 -19.92
CA THR A 142 15.10 -7.82 -19.17
C THR A 142 14.05 -7.54 -18.10
N ALA A 143 14.12 -6.40 -17.42
CA ALA A 143 13.13 -6.01 -16.43
C ALA A 143 11.73 -5.81 -17.03
N LEU A 144 11.62 -5.23 -18.23
CA LEU A 144 10.36 -5.11 -18.95
C LEU A 144 9.80 -6.48 -19.35
N GLN A 145 10.66 -7.39 -19.83
CA GLN A 145 10.25 -8.76 -20.16
C GLN A 145 9.70 -9.50 -18.93
N ILE A 146 10.40 -9.41 -17.79
CA ILE A 146 9.95 -10.03 -16.53
C ILE A 146 8.64 -9.40 -16.05
N GLN A 147 8.51 -8.08 -16.09
CA GLN A 147 7.27 -7.40 -15.71
C GLN A 147 6.08 -7.83 -16.57
N GLN A 148 6.28 -8.00 -17.88
CA GLN A 148 5.26 -8.50 -18.79
C GLN A 148 4.90 -9.97 -18.51
N LYS A 149 5.91 -10.83 -18.28
CA LYS A 149 5.71 -12.24 -17.92
C LYS A 149 4.89 -12.39 -16.63
N LEU A 150 5.27 -11.66 -15.58
CA LEU A 150 4.66 -11.73 -14.26
C LEU A 150 3.41 -10.85 -14.12
N LYS A 151 3.10 -10.01 -15.11
CA LYS A 151 1.97 -9.08 -15.14
C LYS A 151 1.91 -8.15 -13.91
N THR A 152 3.06 -7.72 -13.40
CA THR A 152 3.10 -6.80 -12.24
C THR A 152 2.70 -5.39 -12.67
N LYS A 153 2.12 -4.59 -11.75
CA LYS A 153 1.65 -3.23 -12.08
C LYS A 153 2.78 -2.32 -12.57
N THR A 154 3.98 -2.45 -12.01
CA THR A 154 5.15 -1.65 -12.40
C THR A 154 6.42 -2.50 -12.41
N VAL A 155 7.46 -1.98 -13.07
CA VAL A 155 8.84 -2.47 -12.90
C VAL A 155 9.35 -1.94 -11.56
N SER A 156 9.19 -2.78 -10.53
CA SER A 156 9.61 -2.49 -9.17
C SER A 156 11.07 -2.86 -8.93
N GLY A 157 11.61 -2.51 -7.75
CA GLY A 157 12.99 -2.80 -7.42
C GLY A 157 13.28 -4.30 -7.32
N SER A 158 12.27 -5.12 -6.99
CA SER A 158 12.40 -6.58 -7.00
C SER A 158 12.50 -7.12 -8.43
N VAL A 159 11.77 -6.54 -9.39
CA VAL A 159 11.89 -6.90 -10.81
C VAL A 159 13.26 -6.53 -11.37
N LEU A 160 13.77 -5.34 -11.04
CA LEU A 160 15.12 -4.92 -11.44
C LEU A 160 16.20 -5.81 -10.81
N ALA A 161 16.03 -6.25 -9.57
CA ALA A 161 16.94 -7.20 -8.93
C ALA A 161 16.99 -8.54 -9.69
N LEU A 162 15.84 -9.09 -10.09
CA LEU A 162 15.80 -10.28 -10.95
C LEU A 162 16.46 -10.04 -12.30
N ALA A 163 16.27 -8.87 -12.91
CA ALA A 163 16.88 -8.55 -14.21
C ALA A 163 18.41 -8.56 -14.14
N ILE A 164 18.99 -7.98 -13.07
CA ILE A 164 20.44 -8.00 -12.81
C ILE A 164 20.96 -9.45 -12.68
N VAL A 165 20.22 -10.29 -11.96
CA VAL A 165 20.55 -11.72 -11.80
C VAL A 165 20.45 -12.45 -13.13
N ARG A 166 19.34 -12.28 -13.88
CA ARG A 166 19.05 -12.98 -15.13
C ARG A 166 20.08 -12.68 -16.23
N ASN A 167 20.61 -11.46 -16.27
CA ASN A 167 21.60 -11.04 -17.25
C ASN A 167 23.01 -11.59 -16.98
N PHE A 168 23.23 -12.21 -15.83
CA PHE A 168 24.51 -12.86 -15.52
C PHE A 168 24.63 -14.21 -16.24
N PRO A 169 25.71 -14.48 -17.00
CA PRO A 169 25.81 -15.68 -17.85
C PRO A 169 25.54 -17.01 -17.13
N ASN A 170 26.03 -17.16 -15.89
CA ASN A 170 25.88 -18.38 -15.09
C ASN A 170 24.97 -18.15 -13.88
N TYR A 171 23.84 -17.48 -14.08
CA TYR A 171 22.92 -17.15 -12.98
C TYR A 171 22.40 -18.40 -12.27
N GLU A 172 22.21 -19.52 -12.97
CA GLU A 172 21.71 -20.78 -12.38
C GLU A 172 22.69 -21.35 -11.36
N THR A 173 23.99 -21.40 -11.69
CA THR A 173 25.03 -21.86 -10.76
C THR A 173 25.15 -20.94 -9.55
N LEU A 174 25.01 -19.63 -9.75
CA LEU A 174 25.03 -18.66 -8.66
C LEU A 174 23.82 -18.84 -7.73
N LEU A 175 22.63 -19.03 -8.28
CA LEU A 175 21.41 -19.23 -7.48
C LEU A 175 21.41 -20.58 -6.74
N ALA A 176 21.96 -21.63 -7.35
CA ALA A 176 22.15 -22.92 -6.72
C ALA A 176 23.00 -22.84 -5.43
N GLN A 177 23.97 -21.93 -5.34
CA GLN A 177 24.75 -21.70 -4.10
C GLN A 177 23.87 -21.21 -2.94
N PHE A 178 22.77 -20.55 -3.25
CA PHE A 178 21.77 -20.09 -2.28
C PHE A 178 20.63 -21.09 -2.07
N TYR A 179 20.65 -22.25 -2.75
CA TYR A 179 19.54 -23.22 -2.80
C TYR A 179 18.23 -22.59 -3.27
N VAL A 180 18.31 -21.73 -4.29
CA VAL A 180 17.19 -20.98 -4.85
C VAL A 180 17.16 -21.20 -6.36
N ASP A 181 15.98 -21.37 -6.94
CA ASP A 181 15.81 -21.40 -8.39
C ASP A 181 15.38 -20.02 -8.95
N PHE A 182 15.48 -19.83 -10.27
CA PHE A 182 15.00 -18.58 -10.86
C PHE A 182 13.47 -18.40 -10.69
N GLU A 183 12.69 -19.47 -10.79
CA GLU A 183 11.27 -19.49 -10.48
C GLU A 183 10.96 -19.06 -9.02
N ASP A 184 11.84 -19.35 -8.05
CA ASP A 184 11.67 -18.89 -6.67
C ASP A 184 11.77 -17.37 -6.56
N LEU A 185 12.70 -16.78 -7.30
CA LEU A 185 12.83 -15.34 -7.38
C LEU A 185 11.58 -14.71 -8.01
N GLU A 186 11.03 -15.31 -9.06
CA GLU A 186 9.77 -14.87 -9.68
C GLU A 186 8.60 -14.92 -8.69
N ARG A 187 8.48 -16.02 -7.93
CA ARG A 187 7.51 -16.12 -6.82
C ARG A 187 7.74 -15.04 -5.76
N GLY A 188 9.00 -14.73 -5.47
CA GLY A 188 9.38 -13.64 -4.57
C GLY A 188 8.89 -12.27 -5.03
N VAL A 189 9.01 -11.96 -6.32
CA VAL A 189 8.50 -10.71 -6.90
C VAL A 189 6.97 -10.63 -6.78
N LEU A 190 6.25 -11.71 -7.09
CA LEU A 190 4.79 -11.76 -6.96
C LEU A 190 4.36 -11.59 -5.50
N TRP A 191 5.09 -12.21 -4.56
CA TRP A 191 4.81 -12.06 -3.14
C TRP A 191 5.04 -10.62 -2.67
N HIS A 192 6.15 -9.99 -3.08
CA HIS A 192 6.41 -8.59 -2.78
C HIS A 192 5.29 -7.67 -3.32
N ASP A 193 4.88 -7.86 -4.58
CA ASP A 193 3.79 -7.06 -5.18
C ASP A 193 2.47 -7.26 -4.42
N HIS A 194 2.14 -8.50 -4.06
CA HIS A 194 0.96 -8.81 -3.26
C HIS A 194 0.99 -8.09 -1.90
N ILE A 195 2.08 -8.21 -1.13
CA ILE A 195 2.22 -7.56 0.18
C ILE A 195 2.10 -6.04 0.07
N PHE A 196 2.76 -5.43 -0.91
CA PHE A 196 2.65 -3.99 -1.13
C PHE A 196 1.25 -3.56 -1.55
N SER A 197 0.53 -4.39 -2.32
CA SER A 197 -0.87 -4.15 -2.65
C SER A 197 -1.76 -4.13 -1.39
N LEU A 198 -1.52 -5.05 -0.45
CA LEU A 198 -2.24 -5.12 0.82
C LEU A 198 -1.93 -3.90 1.70
N ILE A 199 -0.67 -3.51 1.82
CA ILE A 199 -0.24 -2.31 2.55
C ILE A 199 -0.85 -1.04 1.95
N ASN A 200 -0.91 -0.93 0.62
CA ASN A 200 -1.50 0.24 -0.01
C ASN A 200 -3.02 0.30 0.18
N LYS A 201 -3.70 -0.85 0.20
CA LYS A 201 -5.12 -0.93 0.56
C LYS A 201 -5.36 -0.56 2.02
N SER A 202 -4.47 -0.98 2.94
CA SER A 202 -4.62 -0.68 4.38
C SER A 202 -4.46 0.79 4.74
N LYS A 203 -3.71 1.56 3.92
CA LYS A 203 -3.57 3.02 4.08
C LYS A 203 -4.83 3.80 3.71
N ILE A 204 -5.81 3.18 3.06
CA ILE A 204 -7.06 3.83 2.70
C ILE A 204 -7.96 3.79 3.94
N PRO A 205 -8.31 4.94 4.55
CA PRO A 205 -9.16 4.94 5.73
C PRO A 205 -10.54 4.39 5.40
N MET A 206 -11.05 3.51 6.26
CA MET A 206 -12.41 3.00 6.15
C MET A 206 -13.40 4.11 6.49
N LYS A 207 -14.46 4.26 5.71
CA LYS A 207 -15.56 5.18 6.04
C LYS A 207 -16.47 4.49 7.05
N THR A 208 -16.22 4.65 8.34
CA THR A 208 -16.93 3.93 9.41
C THR A 208 -18.26 4.57 9.83
N GLY A 209 -18.65 5.71 9.25
CA GLY A 209 -19.83 6.49 9.67
C GLY A 209 -19.53 7.51 10.78
N GLY A 210 -18.35 7.41 11.43
CA GLY A 210 -17.86 8.39 12.39
C GLY A 210 -18.74 8.55 13.64
N ILE A 211 -18.72 9.75 14.24
CA ILE A 211 -19.40 10.06 15.49
C ILE A 211 -20.92 9.87 15.38
N ALA A 212 -21.51 10.19 14.22
CA ALA A 212 -22.94 10.03 13.96
C ALA A 212 -23.40 8.58 14.10
N ARG A 213 -22.57 7.61 13.67
CA ARG A 213 -22.84 6.20 13.88
C ARG A 213 -22.89 5.89 15.37
N ASP A 214 -21.88 6.30 16.11
CA ASP A 214 -21.73 5.92 17.53
C ASP A 214 -22.86 6.51 18.39
N TRP A 215 -23.35 7.71 18.06
CA TRP A 215 -24.52 8.31 18.72
C TRP A 215 -25.83 7.56 18.47
N SER A 216 -25.95 6.84 17.35
CA SER A 216 -27.19 6.11 17.01
C SER A 216 -27.40 4.83 17.83
N PHE A 217 -26.35 4.28 18.46
CA PHE A 217 -26.42 3.00 19.18
C PHE A 217 -26.79 3.12 20.66
N GLY A 218 -26.83 4.33 21.22
CA GLY A 218 -27.13 4.55 22.63
C GLY A 218 -26.06 4.00 23.60
N TYR A 219 -26.30 4.15 24.89
CA TYR A 219 -25.40 3.69 25.95
C TYR A 219 -25.74 2.24 26.37
N THR A 220 -24.81 1.31 26.19
CA THR A 220 -25.01 -0.13 26.41
C THR A 220 -24.00 -0.73 27.41
N PRO A 221 -24.10 -0.41 28.71
CA PRO A 221 -23.08 -0.76 29.71
C PRO A 221 -22.92 -2.28 29.91
N THR A 222 -24.02 -3.03 29.94
CA THR A 222 -23.99 -4.49 30.09
C THR A 222 -23.30 -5.16 28.92
N LEU A 223 -23.61 -4.74 27.70
CA LEU A 223 -23.02 -5.30 26.49
C LEU A 223 -21.54 -4.96 26.37
N ASN A 224 -21.13 -3.76 26.79
CA ASN A 224 -19.73 -3.36 26.81
C ASN A 224 -18.91 -4.10 27.88
N ARG A 225 -19.55 -4.63 28.93
CA ARG A 225 -18.88 -5.40 29.98
C ARG A 225 -18.59 -6.85 29.55
N PHE A 226 -19.54 -7.48 28.86
CA PHE A 226 -19.49 -8.91 28.50
C PHE A 226 -19.21 -9.17 27.01
N GLY A 227 -19.03 -8.10 26.23
CA GLY A 227 -18.89 -8.16 24.79
C GLY A 227 -17.67 -7.42 24.29
N VAL A 228 -17.09 -7.93 23.21
CA VAL A 228 -15.98 -7.31 22.49
C VAL A 228 -16.49 -6.80 21.14
N ASN A 229 -16.39 -5.49 20.91
CA ASN A 229 -16.82 -4.88 19.66
C ASN A 229 -15.81 -5.16 18.54
N ILE A 230 -16.08 -6.21 17.75
CA ILE A 230 -15.27 -6.63 16.61
C ILE A 230 -15.20 -5.51 15.56
N THR A 231 -16.32 -4.83 15.31
CA THR A 231 -16.40 -3.74 14.32
C THR A 231 -15.37 -2.64 14.58
N ASN A 232 -15.17 -2.24 15.84
CA ASN A 232 -14.18 -1.24 16.22
C ASN A 232 -12.73 -1.77 16.11
N GLN A 233 -12.52 -3.06 16.39
CA GLN A 233 -11.20 -3.68 16.24
C GLN A 233 -10.76 -3.73 14.77
N VAL A 234 -11.64 -4.18 13.88
CA VAL A 234 -11.33 -4.31 12.44
C VAL A 234 -11.29 -2.97 11.73
N SER A 235 -12.03 -1.96 12.20
CA SER A 235 -11.95 -0.61 11.63
C SER A 235 -10.61 0.08 11.91
N ASN A 236 -10.01 -0.22 13.07
CA ASN A 236 -8.75 0.37 13.49
C ASN A 236 -7.54 -0.43 12.98
N ASN A 237 -7.74 -1.69 12.57
CA ASN A 237 -6.67 -2.57 12.10
C ASN A 237 -7.04 -3.26 10.78
N VAL A 238 -6.78 -2.58 9.66
CA VAL A 238 -7.11 -3.06 8.30
C VAL A 238 -6.36 -4.35 7.92
N LEU A 239 -5.30 -4.74 8.65
CA LEU A 239 -4.62 -6.02 8.41
C LEU A 239 -5.45 -7.22 8.94
N MET A 240 -6.24 -7.01 9.99
CA MET A 240 -7.18 -8.01 10.53
C MET A 240 -8.44 -8.16 9.65
N SER A 241 -8.70 -7.18 8.78
CA SER A 241 -9.75 -7.26 7.77
C SER A 241 -9.25 -7.78 6.42
N SER A 242 -8.02 -8.31 6.37
CA SER A 242 -7.47 -8.89 5.15
C SER A 242 -8.46 -9.93 4.62
N ASN A 243 -9.16 -9.50 3.57
CA ASN A 243 -10.10 -10.32 2.82
C ASN A 243 -9.27 -11.42 2.17
N LEU A 244 -8.98 -12.50 2.91
CA LEU A 244 -8.52 -13.73 2.30
C LEU A 244 -9.54 -14.05 1.23
N GLU A 245 -9.10 -14.14 -0.02
CA GLU A 245 -10.01 -14.37 -1.15
C GLU A 245 -10.85 -15.63 -0.94
N GLN A 246 -10.29 -16.58 -0.20
CA GLN A 246 -10.88 -17.84 0.26
C GLN A 246 -12.19 -17.67 1.06
N HIS A 247 -12.43 -16.51 1.70
CA HIS A 247 -13.62 -16.29 2.53
C HIS A 247 -14.64 -15.33 1.91
N LYS A 248 -14.38 -14.79 0.71
CA LYS A 248 -15.27 -13.82 0.05
C LYS A 248 -16.67 -14.38 -0.19
N GLU A 249 -16.77 -15.65 -0.57
CA GLU A 249 -18.06 -16.30 -0.83
C GLU A 249 -18.89 -16.45 0.45
N LEU A 250 -18.26 -16.94 1.54
CA LEU A 250 -18.91 -17.09 2.85
C LEU A 250 -19.42 -15.74 3.37
N VAL A 251 -18.59 -14.70 3.32
CA VAL A 251 -18.99 -13.34 3.73
C VAL A 251 -20.15 -12.81 2.88
N SER A 252 -20.17 -13.12 1.59
CA SER A 252 -21.26 -12.68 0.70
C SER A 252 -22.57 -13.39 1.02
N LYS A 253 -22.54 -14.70 1.28
CA LYS A 253 -23.69 -15.46 1.79
C LYS A 253 -24.19 -14.93 3.14
N MET A 254 -23.28 -14.54 4.03
CA MET A 254 -23.66 -13.91 5.30
C MET A 254 -24.41 -12.59 5.08
N ILE A 255 -23.90 -11.72 4.20
CA ILE A 255 -24.55 -10.45 3.87
C ILE A 255 -25.94 -10.68 3.28
N GLU A 256 -26.07 -11.63 2.35
CA GLU A 256 -27.35 -11.98 1.75
C GLU A 256 -28.36 -12.43 2.81
N GLN A 257 -27.98 -13.38 3.66
CA GLN A 257 -28.84 -13.91 4.71
C GLN A 257 -29.26 -12.84 5.74
N PHE A 258 -28.32 -12.01 6.20
CA PHE A 258 -28.62 -10.92 7.14
C PHE A 258 -29.42 -9.79 6.49
N SER A 259 -29.38 -9.65 5.16
CA SER A 259 -30.13 -8.61 4.44
C SER A 259 -31.61 -8.97 4.20
N GLY A 260 -31.95 -10.26 4.23
CA GLY A 260 -33.30 -10.75 4.03
C GLY A 260 -34.25 -10.37 5.18
N GLN A 261 -35.56 -10.45 4.93
CA GLN A 261 -36.60 -10.14 5.92
C GLN A 261 -37.00 -11.35 6.79
N GLY A 262 -36.39 -12.52 6.55
CA GLY A 262 -36.68 -13.77 7.26
C GLY A 262 -35.77 -14.02 8.46
N LYS A 263 -35.44 -15.30 8.70
CA LYS A 263 -34.52 -15.70 9.79
C LYS A 263 -33.09 -15.23 9.49
N GLN A 264 -32.61 -14.26 10.25
CA GLN A 264 -31.28 -13.66 10.11
C GLN A 264 -30.22 -14.35 11.01
N ASN A 265 -30.29 -15.67 11.18
CA ASN A 265 -29.35 -16.42 12.02
C ASN A 265 -28.41 -17.25 11.15
N ILE A 266 -27.13 -17.29 11.50
CA ILE A 266 -26.11 -18.03 10.77
C ILE A 266 -25.30 -18.87 11.75
N ALA A 267 -25.06 -20.13 11.40
CA ALA A 267 -24.13 -21.01 12.08
C ALA A 267 -22.94 -21.31 11.13
N LEU A 268 -21.72 -21.01 11.57
CA LEU A 268 -20.50 -21.37 10.84
C LEU A 268 -20.01 -22.74 11.31
N ILE A 269 -20.04 -23.73 10.41
CA ILE A 269 -19.70 -25.12 10.71
C ILE A 269 -18.35 -25.46 10.05
N GLY A 270 -17.43 -26.02 10.85
CA GLY A 270 -16.11 -26.45 10.37
C GLY A 270 -15.18 -26.78 11.53
N VAL A 271 -14.09 -27.51 11.23
CA VAL A 271 -13.09 -27.91 12.24
C VAL A 271 -12.43 -26.71 12.90
N ASP A 272 -11.79 -26.92 14.04
CA ASP A 272 -11.07 -25.84 14.69
C ASP A 272 -9.89 -25.36 13.83
N GLY A 273 -9.58 -24.07 13.89
CA GLY A 273 -8.48 -23.47 13.11
C GLY A 273 -8.79 -23.15 11.63
N VAL A 274 -9.97 -23.45 11.08
CA VAL A 274 -10.31 -23.12 9.66
C VAL A 274 -10.55 -21.63 9.36
N GLY A 275 -10.36 -20.75 10.35
CA GLY A 275 -10.56 -19.31 10.17
C GLY A 275 -12.01 -18.83 10.35
N LYS A 276 -12.85 -19.53 11.12
CA LYS A 276 -14.23 -19.09 11.45
C LYS A 276 -14.26 -17.64 11.99
N THR A 277 -13.34 -17.32 12.90
CA THR A 277 -13.17 -15.96 13.45
C THR A 277 -12.79 -14.94 12.37
N THR A 278 -11.93 -15.33 11.43
CA THR A 278 -11.52 -14.49 10.30
C THR A 278 -12.71 -14.13 9.41
N VAL A 279 -13.60 -15.10 9.13
CA VAL A 279 -14.83 -14.85 8.36
C VAL A 279 -15.72 -13.79 9.03
N VAL A 280 -15.91 -13.89 10.35
CA VAL A 280 -16.69 -12.92 11.13
C VAL A 280 -16.02 -11.54 11.12
N ASN A 281 -14.70 -11.47 11.28
CA ASN A 281 -13.94 -10.22 11.20
C ASN A 281 -14.03 -9.57 9.82
N SER A 282 -13.93 -10.35 8.74
CA SER A 282 -14.10 -9.86 7.37
C SER A 282 -15.53 -9.35 7.13
N PHE A 283 -16.55 -10.04 7.65
CA PHE A 283 -17.93 -9.57 7.62
C PHE A 283 -18.10 -8.24 8.36
N ALA A 284 -17.60 -8.14 9.60
CA ALA A 284 -17.63 -6.92 10.41
C ALA A 284 -16.95 -5.74 9.71
N ALA A 285 -15.80 -5.97 9.07
CA ALA A 285 -15.09 -4.95 8.32
C ALA A 285 -15.87 -4.48 7.08
N LYS A 286 -16.53 -5.42 6.38
CA LYS A 286 -17.33 -5.12 5.19
C LYS A 286 -18.52 -4.24 5.56
N ILE A 287 -19.31 -4.61 6.57
CA ILE A 287 -20.49 -3.81 6.99
C ILE A 287 -20.12 -2.44 7.60
N ALA A 288 -18.92 -2.34 8.20
CA ALA A 288 -18.40 -1.09 8.74
C ALA A 288 -17.97 -0.11 7.63
N ASN A 289 -17.52 -0.62 6.47
CA ASN A 289 -17.01 0.20 5.39
C ASN A 289 -18.14 0.77 4.52
N GLY A 290 -18.40 2.07 4.67
CA GLY A 290 -19.44 2.77 3.93
C GLY A 290 -19.23 2.85 2.41
N ASN A 291 -18.04 2.52 1.90
CA ASN A 291 -17.76 2.44 0.46
C ASN A 291 -18.19 1.10 -0.18
N GLU A 292 -18.43 0.07 0.62
CA GLU A 292 -18.87 -1.23 0.12
C GLU A 292 -20.34 -1.17 -0.33
N LYS A 293 -20.66 -1.95 -1.37
CA LYS A 293 -22.04 -2.11 -1.86
C LYS A 293 -22.76 -3.12 -0.97
N ILE A 294 -23.43 -2.63 0.06
CA ILE A 294 -24.16 -3.44 1.05
C ILE A 294 -25.56 -2.84 1.23
N PRO A 295 -26.59 -3.67 1.43
CA PRO A 295 -27.94 -3.22 1.78
C PRO A 295 -27.97 -2.22 2.95
N SER A 296 -28.86 -1.22 2.86
CA SER A 296 -28.93 -0.09 3.81
C SER A 296 -29.23 -0.53 5.25
N ASN A 297 -29.94 -1.63 5.44
CA ASN A 297 -30.27 -2.20 6.75
C ASN A 297 -29.05 -2.73 7.52
N LEU A 298 -28.00 -3.16 6.81
CA LEU A 298 -26.76 -3.70 7.40
C LEU A 298 -25.63 -2.67 7.51
N LYS A 299 -25.75 -1.57 6.78
CA LYS A 299 -24.69 -0.55 6.71
C LYS A 299 -24.46 0.08 8.08
N PHE A 300 -23.19 0.19 8.49
CA PHE A 300 -22.76 0.78 9.76
C PHE A 300 -23.26 0.08 11.03
N ARG A 301 -23.79 -1.15 10.93
CA ARG A 301 -24.13 -1.98 12.09
C ARG A 301 -22.86 -2.42 12.84
N GLN A 302 -23.01 -2.68 14.14
CA GLN A 302 -21.93 -3.18 14.99
C GLN A 302 -22.03 -4.71 15.12
N VAL A 303 -20.88 -5.38 15.03
CA VAL A 303 -20.71 -6.79 15.35
C VAL A 303 -20.00 -6.88 16.68
N ILE A 304 -20.64 -7.56 17.63
CA ILE A 304 -20.14 -7.72 19.00
C ILE A 304 -20.03 -9.21 19.26
N SER A 305 -18.83 -9.63 19.66
CA SER A 305 -18.57 -10.99 20.15
C SER A 305 -18.99 -11.04 21.62
N LEU A 306 -19.66 -12.10 22.03
CA LEU A 306 -19.93 -12.37 23.44
C LEU A 306 -18.92 -13.39 23.93
N ASP A 307 -18.27 -13.10 25.05
CA ASP A 307 -17.31 -14.02 25.65
C ASP A 307 -17.99 -14.83 26.76
N ALA A 308 -18.13 -16.13 26.52
CA ALA A 308 -18.71 -17.07 27.47
C ALA A 308 -17.92 -17.19 28.78
N SER A 309 -16.62 -16.85 28.78
CA SER A 309 -15.80 -16.84 29.99
C SER A 309 -16.00 -15.59 30.86
N SER A 310 -16.63 -14.56 30.30
CA SER A 310 -16.92 -13.31 31.00
C SER A 310 -18.31 -13.26 31.64
N LEU A 311 -19.21 -14.17 31.23
CA LEU A 311 -20.57 -14.36 31.73
C LEU A 311 -20.60 -15.13 33.05
#